data_AF-A0A538ALP0-F1
#
_entry.id   AF-A0A538ALP0-F1
#
_cell.length_a   1.000
_cell.length_b   1.000
_cell.length_c   1.000
_cell.angle_alpha   90.00
_cell.angle_beta   90.00
_cell.angle_gamma   90.00
#
_symmetry.space_group_name_H-M   'P 1'
#
loop_
_entity.id
_entity.type
_entity.pdbx_description
1 polymer ?
#
loop_
_entity_poly.entity_id
_entity_poly.type
_entity_poly.pdbx_seq_one_letter_code
_entity_poly.pdbx_strand_id
1 'polypeptide(L)'
;AWNTYDTERRLVFSNENRTARGDTSGQQVVANVGAGYQFPLGATTLTPYGRLEYVFLHVNGFRESGAAGLNLKIDDQDVPSLRSAIGGRITHAVSTPIGVFVPQVYAEWRHEFISDRRTIGARFV
;
A
#
# COMPACT_ATOMS: atom_id res chain seq x y z
N ALA A 1 4.63 2.98 11.85
CA ALA A 1 5.67 3.71 11.11
C ALA A 1 5.29 5.18 11.04
N TRP A 2 6.28 6.06 10.98
CA TRP A 2 6.10 7.49 10.72
C TRP A 2 6.54 7.78 9.29
N ASN A 3 5.74 8.54 8.55
CA ASN A 3 5.96 8.85 7.15
C ASN A 3 5.99 10.37 6.97
N THR A 4 6.82 10.85 6.05
CA THR A 4 6.81 12.23 5.56
C THR A 4 6.44 12.22 4.08
N TYR A 5 5.68 13.21 3.65
CA TYR A 5 5.17 13.33 2.30
C TYR A 5 5.47 14.72 1.77
N ASP A 6 6.09 14.75 0.60
CA ASP A 6 6.21 15.95 -0.23
C ASP A 6 5.21 15.82 -1.39
N THR A 7 4.45 16.88 -1.62
CA THR A 7 3.39 16.92 -2.64
C THR A 7 3.60 18.08 -3.59
N GLU A 8 3.40 17.83 -4.87
CA GLU A 8 3.38 18.87 -5.90
C GLU A 8 2.13 18.74 -6.77
N ARG A 9 1.37 19.83 -6.88
CA ARG A 9 0.19 19.94 -7.74
C ARG A 9 0.44 20.98 -8.81
N ARG A 10 0.67 20.52 -10.04
CA ARG A 10 0.90 21.39 -11.20
C ARG A 10 -0.43 21.88 -11.77
N LEU A 11 -0.57 23.20 -11.80
CA LEU A 11 -1.67 23.95 -12.38
C LEU A 11 -1.20 24.51 -13.73
N VAL A 12 -1.80 24.05 -14.81
CA VAL A 12 -1.47 24.48 -16.18
C VAL A 12 -2.62 25.30 -16.71
N PHE A 13 -2.36 26.58 -17.00
CA PHE A 13 -3.28 27.48 -17.69
C PHE A 13 -2.70 27.85 -19.06
N SER A 14 -3.55 28.38 -19.94
CA SER A 14 -3.17 28.73 -21.31
C SER A 14 -2.00 29.74 -21.38
N ASN A 15 -1.82 30.55 -20.33
CA ASN A 15 -0.86 31.65 -20.27
C ASN A 15 0.10 31.59 -19.06
N GLU A 16 -0.08 30.66 -18.12
CA GLU A 16 0.75 30.58 -16.91
C GLU A 16 0.73 29.17 -16.31
N ASN A 17 1.88 28.71 -15.82
CA ASN A 17 1.99 27.47 -15.05
C ASN A 17 2.33 27.80 -13.60
N ARG A 18 1.65 27.14 -12.66
CA ARG A 18 1.94 27.24 -11.23
C ARG A 18 2.11 25.87 -10.62
N THR A 19 2.89 25.80 -9.55
CA THR A 19 3.07 24.55 -8.77
C THR A 19 2.73 24.83 -7.32
N ALA A 20 1.66 24.22 -6.84
CA ALA A 20 1.33 24.21 -5.42
C ALA A 20 2.16 23.09 -4.76
N ARG A 21 2.90 23.41 -3.70
CA ARG A 21 3.74 22.49 -2.96
C ARG A 21 3.26 22.35 -1.53
N GLY A 22 3.31 21.15 -0.97
CA GLY A 22 3.03 20.95 0.45
C GLY A 22 3.85 19.83 1.04
N ASP A 23 4.28 20.04 2.27
CA ASP A 23 4.89 19.05 3.13
C ASP A 23 3.88 18.60 4.20
N THR A 24 3.84 17.30 4.49
CA THR A 24 3.04 16.78 5.60
C THR A 24 3.68 15.51 6.18
N SER A 25 3.19 15.11 7.34
CA SER A 25 3.56 13.86 7.98
C SER A 25 2.33 12.98 8.21
N GLY A 26 2.57 11.69 8.40
CA GLY A 26 1.51 10.74 8.72
C GLY A 26 2.02 9.57 9.55
N GLN A 27 1.09 8.88 10.16
CA GLN A 27 1.33 7.72 11.00
C GLN A 27 0.60 6.51 10.41
N GLN A 28 1.27 5.38 10.39
CA GLN A 28 0.72 4.13 9.90
C GLN A 28 0.86 3.03 10.94
N VAL A 29 -0.24 2.32 11.20
CA VAL A 29 -0.28 1.09 11.98
C VAL A 29 -0.67 -0.04 11.04
N VAL A 30 0.04 -1.17 11.15
CA VAL A 30 -0.23 -2.38 10.38
C VAL A 30 -0.33 -3.55 11.35
N ALA A 31 -1.41 -4.31 11.25
CA ALA A 31 -1.59 -5.59 11.93
C ALA A 31 -1.85 -6.67 10.87
N ASN A 32 -1.12 -7.78 10.97
CA ASN A 32 -1.26 -8.89 10.03
C ASN A 32 -1.32 -10.21 10.81
N VAL A 33 -2.26 -11.07 10.43
CA VAL A 33 -2.35 -12.44 10.93
C VAL A 33 -2.54 -13.37 9.74
N GLY A 34 -1.86 -14.51 9.75
CA GLY A 34 -1.99 -15.49 8.69
C GLY A 34 -1.70 -16.89 9.20
N ALA A 35 -2.24 -17.86 8.47
CA ALA A 35 -2.02 -19.27 8.70
C ALA A 35 -1.83 -19.97 7.36
N GLY A 36 -1.00 -21.02 7.36
CA GLY A 36 -0.79 -21.85 6.20
C GLY A 36 -0.35 -23.24 6.63
N TYR A 37 -0.49 -24.19 5.73
CA TYR A 37 -0.11 -25.57 6.00
C TYR A 37 0.79 -26.09 4.89
N GLN A 38 1.87 -26.77 5.24
CA GLN A 38 2.77 -27.38 4.27
C GLN A 38 2.34 -28.82 4.02
N PHE A 39 1.96 -29.11 2.78
CA PHE A 39 1.71 -30.46 2.29
C PHE A 39 2.97 -30.96 1.56
N PRO A 40 3.83 -31.74 2.23
CA PRO A 40 4.97 -32.37 1.58
C PRO A 40 4.49 -33.50 0.66
N LEU A 41 4.92 -33.45 -0.59
CA LEU A 41 4.62 -34.38 -1.69
C LEU A 41 5.95 -34.84 -2.31
N GLY A 42 6.79 -35.47 -1.47
CA GLY A 42 8.15 -35.86 -1.84
C GLY A 42 9.08 -34.66 -1.97
N ALA A 43 9.67 -34.47 -3.15
CA ALA A 43 10.50 -33.31 -3.45
C ALA A 43 9.69 -32.01 -3.64
N THR A 44 8.36 -32.10 -3.79
CA THR A 44 7.47 -30.95 -3.93
C THR A 44 6.82 -30.63 -2.59
N THR A 45 6.65 -29.35 -2.27
CA THR A 45 5.81 -28.90 -1.15
C THR A 45 4.77 -27.92 -1.66
N LEU A 46 3.50 -28.26 -1.47
CA LEU A 46 2.37 -27.35 -1.69
C LEU A 46 2.03 -26.67 -0.36
N THR A 47 1.89 -25.35 -0.35
CA THR A 47 1.59 -24.56 0.84
C THR A 47 0.43 -23.62 0.56
N PRO A 48 -0.84 -24.04 0.74
CA PRO A 48 -1.95 -23.12 0.81
C PRO A 48 -1.83 -22.29 2.10
N TYR A 49 -2.28 -21.05 2.01
CA TYR A 49 -2.28 -20.14 3.13
C TYR A 49 -3.40 -19.10 2.99
N GLY A 50 -3.79 -18.53 4.13
CA GLY A 50 -4.70 -17.40 4.23
C GLY A 50 -4.10 -16.33 5.13
N ARG A 51 -4.41 -15.07 4.85
CA ARG A 51 -3.97 -13.92 5.65
C ARG A 51 -5.07 -12.86 5.75
N LEU A 52 -5.05 -12.14 6.86
CA LEU A 52 -5.85 -10.97 7.12
C LEU A 52 -4.91 -9.84 7.54
N GLU A 53 -5.10 -8.67 6.94
CA GLU A 53 -4.27 -7.49 7.16
C GLU A 53 -5.15 -6.29 7.41
N TYR A 54 -4.91 -5.61 8.53
CA TYR A 54 -5.51 -4.32 8.83
C TYR A 54 -4.43 -3.24 8.77
N VAL A 55 -4.68 -2.19 8.00
CA VAL A 55 -3.84 -1.01 7.90
C VAL A 55 -4.67 0.20 8.30
N PHE A 56 -4.12 1.02 9.19
CA PHE A 56 -4.68 2.34 9.48
C PHE A 56 -3.61 3.38 9.19
N LEU A 57 -3.91 4.31 8.29
CA LEU A 57 -3.04 5.43 7.94
C LEU A 57 -3.75 6.74 8.28
N HIS A 58 -3.12 7.55 9.12
CA HIS A 58 -3.51 8.93 9.38
C HIS A 58 -2.49 9.86 8.70
N VAL A 59 -2.95 10.79 7.87
CA VAL A 59 -2.11 11.83 7.24
C VAL A 59 -2.59 13.18 7.75
N ASN A 60 -1.66 13.97 8.30
CA ASN A 60 -1.97 15.30 8.81
C ASN A 60 -2.39 16.23 7.67
N GLY A 61 -3.34 17.11 7.95
CA GLY A 61 -3.74 18.20 7.07
C GLY A 61 -2.60 19.21 6.92
N PHE A 62 -2.52 19.83 5.75
CA PHE A 62 -1.45 20.77 5.41
C PHE A 62 -1.96 21.88 4.50
N ARG A 63 -1.16 22.95 4.36
CA ARG A 63 -1.45 24.04 3.42
C ARG A 63 -0.42 24.01 2.30
N GLU A 64 -0.91 24.08 1.08
CA GLU A 64 -0.03 24.26 -0.07
C GLU A 64 0.53 25.69 -0.10
N SER A 65 1.66 25.82 -0.79
CA SER A 65 2.38 27.07 -1.02
C SER A 65 2.87 27.14 -2.48
N GLY A 66 3.27 28.33 -2.95
CA GLY A 66 3.88 28.48 -4.28
C GLY A 66 2.91 28.63 -5.47
N ALA A 67 1.59 28.51 -5.26
CA ALA A 67 0.57 28.73 -6.31
C ALA A 67 -0.28 30.01 -6.14
N ALA A 68 0.19 30.97 -5.33
CA ALA A 68 -0.55 32.19 -4.97
C ALA A 68 -1.96 31.86 -4.44
N GLY A 69 -3.02 32.57 -4.86
CA GLY A 69 -4.40 32.34 -4.40
C GLY A 69 -5.05 31.03 -4.85
N LEU A 70 -4.29 30.10 -5.43
CA LEU A 70 -4.74 28.77 -5.83
C LEU A 70 -4.19 27.66 -4.92
N ASN A 71 -3.52 28.04 -3.83
CA ASN A 71 -3.13 27.12 -2.78
C ASN A 71 -4.38 26.54 -2.11
N LEU A 72 -4.31 25.27 -1.72
CA LEU A 72 -5.35 24.62 -0.93
C LEU A 72 -4.87 24.40 0.50
N LYS A 73 -5.79 24.55 1.45
CA LYS A 73 -5.71 23.84 2.73
C LYS A 73 -6.37 22.48 2.55
N ILE A 74 -5.59 21.44 2.75
CA ILE A 74 -6.02 20.05 2.77
C ILE A 74 -6.30 19.66 4.22
N ASP A 75 -7.46 19.08 4.48
CA ASP A 75 -7.84 18.57 5.80
C ASP A 75 -7.14 17.23 6.11
N ASP A 76 -7.15 16.81 7.37
CA ASP A 76 -6.62 15.51 7.81
C ASP A 76 -7.31 14.35 7.08
N GLN A 77 -6.58 13.24 6.90
CA GLN A 77 -7.07 12.08 6.15
C GLN A 77 -6.82 10.78 6.92
N ASP A 78 -7.92 10.11 7.25
CA ASP A 78 -7.90 8.75 7.77
C ASP A 78 -8.18 7.73 6.66
N VAL A 79 -7.31 6.72 6.56
CA VAL A 79 -7.37 5.69 5.53
C VAL A 79 -7.26 4.31 6.19
N PRO A 80 -8.40 3.75 6.65
CA PRO A 80 -8.47 2.36 7.06
C PRO A 80 -8.51 1.43 5.83
N SER A 81 -7.86 0.28 5.94
CA SER A 81 -7.88 -0.80 4.95
C SER A 81 -7.92 -2.14 5.68
N LEU A 82 -8.82 -3.01 5.26
CA LEU A 82 -8.93 -4.37 5.76
C LEU A 82 -8.90 -5.31 4.57
N ARG A 83 -7.84 -6.11 4.47
CA ARG A 83 -7.61 -7.01 3.34
C ARG A 83 -7.54 -8.44 3.79
N SER A 84 -8.29 -9.31 3.13
CA SER A 84 -8.01 -10.75 3.17
C SER A 84 -7.18 -11.14 1.96
N ALA A 85 -6.38 -12.19 2.12
CA ALA A 85 -5.82 -12.89 0.99
C ALA A 85 -5.88 -14.40 1.20
N ILE A 86 -6.10 -15.12 0.11
CA ILE A 86 -6.04 -16.58 0.03
C ILE A 86 -5.08 -16.91 -1.09
N GLY A 87 -4.10 -17.75 -0.81
CA GLY A 87 -3.06 -18.08 -1.76
C GLY A 87 -2.49 -19.47 -1.59
N GLY A 88 -1.58 -19.80 -2.49
CA GLY A 88 -0.85 -21.04 -2.49
C GLY A 88 0.56 -20.83 -3.02
N ARG A 89 1.51 -21.59 -2.46
CA ARG A 89 2.89 -21.66 -2.93
C ARG A 89 3.24 -23.10 -3.26
N ILE A 90 3.94 -23.31 -4.36
CA ILE A 90 4.54 -24.59 -4.74
C ILE A 90 6.06 -24.40 -4.75
N THR A 91 6.76 -25.29 -4.07
CA THR A 91 8.22 -25.39 -4.11
C THR A 91 8.61 -26.80 -4.52
N HIS A 92 9.71 -26.95 -5.26
CA HIS A 92 10.20 -28.26 -5.66
C HIS A 92 11.72 -28.32 -5.50
N ALA A 93 12.26 -29.30 -4.79
CA ALA A 93 13.70 -29.44 -4.55
C ALA A 93 14.34 -30.37 -5.59
N VAL A 94 15.32 -29.87 -6.31
CA VAL A 94 16.09 -30.62 -7.32
C VAL A 94 17.54 -30.71 -6.86
N SER A 95 17.97 -31.92 -6.49
CA SER A 95 19.37 -32.19 -6.15
C SER A 95 20.20 -32.30 -7.44
N THR A 96 21.26 -31.51 -7.52
CA THR A 96 22.24 -31.52 -8.62
C THR A 96 23.65 -31.75 -8.06
N PRO A 97 24.64 -32.15 -8.90
CA PRO A 97 26.02 -32.35 -8.44
C PRO A 97 26.68 -31.12 -7.82
N ILE A 98 26.14 -29.92 -8.09
CA ILE A 98 26.67 -28.63 -7.62
C ILE A 98 25.84 -28.00 -6.50
N GLY A 99 24.77 -28.67 -6.04
CA GLY A 99 23.90 -28.17 -4.96
C GLY A 99 22.41 -28.50 -5.16
N VAL A 100 21.57 -27.99 -4.27
CA VAL A 100 20.11 -28.18 -4.35
C VAL A 100 19.45 -26.92 -4.90
N PHE A 101 18.78 -27.05 -6.04
CA PHE A 101 18.00 -25.98 -6.66
C PHE A 101 16.54 -26.10 -6.22
N VAL A 102 15.93 -25.01 -5.74
CA VAL A 102 14.54 -25.02 -5.25
C VAL A 102 13.69 -23.98 -5.98
N PRO A 103 13.14 -24.28 -7.18
CA PRO A 103 12.17 -23.43 -7.84
C PRO A 103 10.92 -23.22 -6.98
N GLN A 104 10.37 -22.01 -7.05
CA GLN A 104 9.18 -21.59 -6.31
C GLN A 104 8.20 -20.86 -7.22
N VAL A 105 6.91 -21.20 -7.13
CA VAL A 105 5.80 -20.48 -7.75
C VAL A 105 4.75 -20.17 -6.69
N TYR A 106 4.09 -19.03 -6.75
CA TYR A 106 2.99 -18.70 -5.86
C TYR A 106 1.90 -17.90 -6.57
N ALA A 107 0.68 -18.02 -6.08
CA ALA A 107 -0.47 -17.25 -6.52
C ALA A 107 -1.32 -16.85 -5.30
N GLU A 108 -1.89 -15.66 -5.33
CA GLU A 108 -2.69 -15.13 -4.23
C GLU A 108 -3.81 -14.25 -4.76
N TRP A 109 -5.02 -14.49 -4.27
CA TRP A 109 -6.17 -13.61 -4.45
C TRP A 109 -6.32 -12.72 -3.22
N ARG A 110 -6.54 -11.41 -3.43
CA ARG A 110 -6.72 -10.41 -2.38
C ARG A 110 -8.06 -9.73 -2.53
N HIS A 111 -8.71 -9.45 -1.40
CA HIS A 111 -9.95 -8.68 -1.36
C HIS A 111 -9.83 -7.55 -0.33
N GLU A 112 -10.23 -6.33 -0.71
CA GLU A 112 -10.32 -5.15 0.15
C GLU A 112 -11.76 -4.98 0.61
N PHE A 113 -12.00 -5.05 1.91
CA PHE A 113 -13.34 -4.91 2.49
C PHE A 113 -13.73 -3.45 2.70
N ILE A 114 -12.75 -2.56 2.92
CA ILE A 114 -12.99 -1.14 3.14
C ILE A 114 -12.69 -0.41 1.82
N SER A 115 -13.73 -0.28 0.99
CA SER A 115 -13.64 0.38 -0.31
C SER A 115 -14.54 1.62 -0.39
N ASP A 116 -14.63 2.37 0.70
CA ASP A 116 -15.37 3.62 0.71
C ASP A 116 -14.69 4.66 -0.16
N ARG A 117 -15.52 5.50 -0.79
CA ARG A 117 -15.05 6.55 -1.69
C ARG A 117 -14.25 7.56 -0.86
N ARG A 118 -12.93 7.53 -1.01
CA ARG A 118 -12.03 8.45 -0.30
C ARG A 118 -12.30 9.88 -0.77
N THR A 119 -12.91 10.67 0.09
CA THR A 119 -13.13 12.10 -0.13
C THR A 119 -12.03 12.86 0.57
N ILE A 120 -11.33 13.74 -0.17
CA ILE A 120 -10.31 14.62 0.40
C ILE A 120 -10.96 15.99 0.60
N GLY A 121 -11.08 16.42 1.86
CA GLY A 121 -11.51 17.77 2.20
C GLY A 121 -10.44 18.77 1.80
N ALA A 122 -10.79 19.73 0.95
CA ALA A 122 -9.88 20.78 0.51
C ALA A 122 -10.62 22.11 0.32
N ARG A 123 -9.97 23.22 0.66
CA ARG A 123 -10.49 24.57 0.45
C ARG A 123 -9.39 25.54 0.06
N PHE A 124 -9.70 26.55 -0.76
CA PHE A 124 -8.75 27.61 -1.11
C PHE A 124 -8.36 28.43 0.12
N VAL A 125 -7.11 28.91 0.12
CA VAL A 125 -6.53 29.82 1.12
C VAL A 125 -5.89 31.04 0.49
#